data_AF-A0A0F7NCE6-F1
#
_entry.id   AF-A0A0F7NCE6-F1
#
_cell.length_a   1.000
_cell.length_b   1.000
_cell.length_c   1.000
_cell.angle_alpha   90.00
_cell.angle_beta   90.00
_cell.angle_gamma   90.00
#
_symmetry.space_group_name_H-M   'P 1'
#
loop_
_entity.id
_entity.type
_entity.pdbx_description
1 polymer ?
#
loop_
_entity_poly.entity_id
_entity_poly.type
_entity_poly.pdbx_seq_one_letter_code
_entity_poly.pdbx_strand_id
1 'polypeptide(L)' 'MDRGRHHSLTHRTTFTAVFRPTVLTMQTLRQDRIRDEALEVDDPLHLMRLFGISSQTAMRYLTAAHPERTAKLPR' A
#
# COMPACT_ATOMS: atom_id res chain seq x y z
N MET A 1 35.22 -16.84 -31.35
CA MET A 1 33.76 -17.08 -31.23
C MET A 1 33.57 -18.10 -30.13
N ASP A 2 33.23 -17.66 -28.92
CA ASP A 2 32.75 -18.52 -27.85
C ASP A 2 31.73 -17.71 -27.02
N ARG A 3 30.53 -18.27 -26.83
CA ARG A 3 29.38 -17.59 -26.22
C ARG A 3 29.22 -18.05 -24.77
N GLY A 4 30.00 -17.49 -23.86
CA GLY A 4 29.73 -17.56 -22.42
C GLY A 4 28.66 -16.55 -22.02
N ARG A 5 27.37 -16.84 -22.30
CA ARG A 5 26.27 -16.02 -21.80
C ARG A 5 26.20 -16.17 -20.28
N HIS A 6 26.65 -15.14 -19.55
CA HIS A 6 26.37 -14.94 -18.14
C HIS A 6 24.84 -14.84 -17.95
N HIS A 7 24.18 -15.96 -17.67
CA HIS A 7 22.88 -15.94 -17.00
C HIS A 7 23.14 -15.61 -15.54
N SER A 8 23.28 -14.33 -15.23
CA SER A 8 22.99 -13.84 -13.89
C SER A 8 21.53 -14.16 -13.62
N LEU A 9 21.29 -15.21 -12.83
CA LEU A 9 19.98 -15.52 -12.28
C LEU A 9 19.62 -14.37 -11.33
N THR A 10 19.03 -13.34 -11.90
CA THR A 10 18.31 -12.29 -11.20
C THR A 10 17.36 -12.98 -10.23
N HIS A 11 17.61 -12.85 -8.93
CA HIS A 11 16.66 -13.14 -7.85
C HIS A 11 15.47 -12.20 -8.00
N ARG A 12 14.65 -12.44 -9.02
CA ARG A 12 13.43 -11.70 -9.30
C ARG A 12 12.34 -12.25 -8.39
N THR A 13 12.36 -11.79 -7.14
CA THR A 13 11.23 -11.65 -6.20
C THR A 13 10.08 -12.65 -6.43
N THR A 14 10.16 -13.80 -5.76
CA THR A 14 9.21 -14.93 -5.86
C THR A 14 7.87 -14.71 -5.13
N PHE A 15 7.67 -13.59 -4.42
CA PHE A 15 6.48 -13.40 -3.57
C PHE A 15 5.19 -13.14 -4.37
N THR A 16 5.29 -12.60 -5.58
CA THR A 16 4.14 -12.38 -6.49
C THR A 16 3.49 -13.68 -6.96
N ALA A 17 4.21 -14.80 -6.94
CA ALA A 17 3.68 -16.09 -7.39
C ALA A 17 2.57 -16.63 -6.47
N VAL A 18 2.59 -16.30 -5.19
CA VAL A 18 1.60 -16.74 -4.19
C VAL A 18 0.20 -16.17 -4.49
N PHE A 19 0.15 -14.93 -5.01
CA PHE A 19 -1.11 -14.24 -5.31
C PHE A 19 -1.59 -14.48 -6.73
N ARG A 20 -0.85 -15.22 -7.57
CA ARG A 20 -1.23 -15.52 -8.96
C ARG A 20 -2.61 -16.21 -9.14
N PRO A 21 -3.14 -17.02 -8.19
CA PRO A 21 -4.50 -17.54 -8.29
C PRO A 21 -5.59 -16.53 -7.89
N THR A 22 -5.22 -15.40 -7.31
CA THR A 22 -6.14 -14.32 -6.94
C THR A 22 -5.90 -13.14 -7.89
N VAL A 23 -6.93 -12.40 -8.31
CA VAL A 23 -6.73 -11.18 -9.13
C VAL A 23 -6.14 -10.02 -8.28
N LEU A 24 -5.54 -10.34 -7.13
CA LEU A 24 -5.04 -9.39 -6.16
C LEU A 24 -3.57 -9.13 -6.39
N THR A 25 -3.23 -7.85 -6.51
CA THR A 25 -1.84 -7.41 -6.55
C THR A 25 -1.36 -7.09 -5.13
N MET A 26 -0.04 -7.15 -4.92
CA MET A 26 0.57 -6.68 -3.66
C MET A 26 0.22 -5.22 -3.35
N GLN A 27 0.02 -4.41 -4.39
CA GLN A 27 -0.39 -3.02 -4.23
C GLN A 27 -1.82 -2.94 -3.69
N THR A 28 -2.74 -3.76 -4.19
CA THR A 28 -4.13 -3.83 -3.71
C THR A 28 -4.17 -4.24 -2.24
N LEU A 29 -3.46 -5.30 -1.86
CA LEU A 29 -3.40 -5.76 -0.47
C LEU A 29 -2.79 -4.71 0.47
N ARG A 30 -1.78 -3.99 -0.01
CA ARG A 30 -1.20 -2.88 0.74
C ARG A 30 -2.21 -1.75 0.93
N GLN A 31 -2.94 -1.37 -0.12
CA GLN A 31 -3.96 -0.32 -0.04
C GLN A 31 -5.09 -0.71 0.91
N ASP A 32 -5.53 -1.97 0.87
CA ASP A 32 -6.54 -2.50 1.78
C ASP A 32 -6.06 -2.45 3.23
N ARG A 33 -4.80 -2.83 3.50
CA ARG A 33 -4.25 -2.74 4.85
C ARG A 33 -4.09 -1.31 5.36
N ILE A 34 -3.71 -0.36 4.50
CA ILE A 34 -3.66 1.05 4.89
C ILE A 34 -5.07 1.56 5.23
N ARG A 35 -6.08 1.14 4.47
CA ARG A 35 -7.48 1.52 4.72
C ARG A 35 -8.01 0.92 6.02
N ASP A 36 -7.76 -0.37 6.24
CA ASP A 36 -8.10 -1.10 7.46
C ASP A 36 -7.52 -0.40 8.70
N GLU A 37 -6.22 -0.07 8.66
CA GLU A 37 -5.57 0.66 9.74
C GLU A 37 -6.14 2.06 9.95
N ALA A 38 -6.49 2.77 8.87
CA ALA A 38 -7.09 4.10 8.97
C ALA A 38 -8.50 4.07 9.60
N LEU A 39 -9.22 2.95 9.48
CA LEU A 39 -10.52 2.75 10.15
C LEU A 39 -10.34 2.50 11.65
N GLU A 40 -9.30 1.75 12.02
CA GLU A 40 -8.93 1.44 13.41
C GLU A 40 -8.31 2.65 14.13
N VAL A 41 -7.44 3.40 13.45
CA VAL A 41 -6.59 4.45 14.03
C VAL A 41 -6.74 5.77 13.26
N ASP A 42 -7.29 6.78 13.94
CA ASP A 42 -7.51 8.14 13.40
C ASP A 42 -6.29 9.06 13.62
N ASP A 43 -5.07 8.56 13.38
CA ASP A 43 -3.82 9.32 13.50
C ASP A 43 -3.01 9.28 12.19
N PRO A 44 -2.87 10.42 11.48
CA PRO A 44 -2.11 10.45 10.23
C PRO A 44 -0.62 10.19 10.44
N LEU A 45 -0.04 10.54 11.59
CA LEU A 45 1.37 10.32 11.87
C LEU A 45 1.69 8.82 12.02
N HIS A 46 0.76 8.07 12.61
CA HIS A 46 0.83 6.61 12.69
C HIS A 46 0.88 5.98 11.30
N LEU A 47 -0.05 6.34 10.40
CA LEU A 47 -0.07 5.81 9.04
C LEU A 47 1.20 6.14 8.25
N MET A 48 1.72 7.36 8.41
CA MET A 48 2.98 7.78 7.79
C MET A 48 4.15 6.92 8.26
N ARG A 49 4.25 6.63 9.56
CA ARG A 49 5.33 5.82 10.12
C ARG A 49 5.21 4.34 9.77
N LEU A 50 4.00 3.79 9.84
CA LEU A 50 3.76 2.37 9.61
C LEU A 50 3.90 2.00 8.13
N PHE A 51 3.40 2.86 7.23
CA PHE A 51 3.37 2.56 5.80
C PHE A 51 4.31 3.42 4.95
N GLY A 52 5.07 4.35 5.54
CA GLY A 52 6.00 5.19 4.75
C GLY A 52 5.30 6.01 3.67
N ILE A 53 4.06 6.44 3.92
CA ILE A 53 3.26 7.26 2.99
C ILE A 53 3.39 8.74 3.34
N SER A 54 3.09 9.62 2.37
CA SER A 54 3.10 11.07 2.61
C SER A 54 1.94 11.49 3.50
N SER A 55 2.06 12.67 4.12
CA SER A 55 0.97 13.29 4.89
C SER A 55 -0.29 13.47 4.06
N GLN A 56 -0.16 13.90 2.80
CA GLN A 56 -1.30 14.03 1.89
C GLN A 56 -1.99 12.69 1.63
N THR A 57 -1.23 11.61 1.46
CA THR A 57 -1.80 10.27 1.30
C THR A 57 -2.47 9.79 2.59
N ALA A 58 -1.86 9.99 3.75
CA ALA A 58 -2.45 9.62 5.05
C ALA A 58 -3.79 10.33 5.27
N MET A 59 -3.84 11.64 5.03
CA MET A 59 -5.09 12.42 5.16
C MET A 59 -6.19 11.93 4.20
N ARG A 60 -5.86 11.51 2.98
CA ARG A 60 -6.85 10.94 2.05
C ARG A 60 -7.45 9.65 2.57
N TYR A 61 -6.63 8.79 3.17
CA TYR A 61 -7.12 7.54 3.77
C TYR A 61 -7.99 7.81 5.00
N LEU A 62 -7.61 8.74 5.88
CA LEU A 62 -8.42 9.13 7.04
C LEU A 62 -9.76 9.72 6.64
N THR A 63 -9.80 10.66 5.69
CA THR A 63 -11.04 11.24 5.17
C THR A 63 -11.95 10.17 4.55
N ALA A 64 -11.38 9.17 3.86
CA ALA A 64 -12.15 8.08 3.27
C ALA A 64 -12.63 7.06 4.31
N ALA A 65 -11.90 6.89 5.41
CA ALA A 65 -12.24 6.00 6.52
C ALA A 65 -13.32 6.61 7.43
N HIS A 66 -13.29 7.93 7.65
CA HIS A 66 -14.19 8.66 8.57
C HIS A 66 -14.92 9.83 7.89
N PRO A 67 -15.75 9.58 6.86
CA PRO A 67 -16.42 10.63 6.09
C PRO A 67 -17.31 11.55 6.94
N GLU A 68 -17.98 11.01 7.96
CA GLU A 68 -18.86 11.72 8.89
C GLU A 68 -18.15 12.76 9.77
N ARG A 69 -16.82 12.64 9.93
CA ARG A 69 -16.00 13.60 10.68
C ARG A 69 -15.52 14.75 9.80
N THR A 70 -15.23 14.47 8.54
CA THR A 70 -14.81 15.50 7.57
C THR A 70 -15.98 16.27 6.93
N ALA A 71 -17.19 15.72 6.92
CA ALA A 71 -18.39 16.40 6.39
C ALA A 71 -18.87 17.59 7.24
N LYS A 72 -18.35 17.75 8.47
CA LYS A 72 -18.75 18.83 9.40
C LYS A 72 -17.98 20.15 9.23
N LEU A 73 -17.07 20.26 8.27
CA LEU A 73 -16.45 21.54 7.91
C LEU A 73 -17.42 22.31 7.01
N PRO A 74 -17.97 23.47 7.44
CA PRO A 74 -18.70 24.35 6.54
C PRO A 74 -17.74 24.80 5.43
N ARG A 75 -18.20 24.75 4.17
CA ARG A 75 -17.45 25.28 3.03
C ARG A 75 -17.44 26.80 3.05
#